data_AF-A0A0A9Y6G8-F1
#
_entry.id   AF-A0A0A9Y6G8-F1
#
_cell.length_a   1.000
_cell.length_b   1.000
_cell.length_c   1.000
_cell.angle_alpha   90.00
_cell.angle_beta   90.00
_cell.angle_gamma   90.00
#
_symmetry.space_group_name_H-M   'P 1'
#
loop_
_entity.id
_entity.type
_entity.pdbx_description
1 polymer ?
#
loop_
_entity_poly.entity_id
_entity_poly.type
_entity_poly.pdbx_seq_one_letter_code
_entity_poly.pdbx_strand_id
1 'polypeptide(L)'
;MQKYHSFREELGIAEGIIFKGHRIIIPNSMRKPVIHDIHRSHKSLKSCLQLAREYVYWPNMNLDIEQFCRKCPACQRFHSDKTKETIMMEESPERPWMYLCGK
;
A
#
# COMPACT_ATOMS: atom_id res chain seq x y z
N MET A 1 2.22 -18.92 -21.79
CA MET A 1 1.04 -19.35 -20.98
C MET A 1 1.38 -20.00 -19.63
N GLN A 2 2.64 -20.11 -19.20
CA GLN A 2 3.01 -20.83 -17.96
C GLN A 2 2.63 -20.11 -16.64
N LYS A 3 2.29 -18.80 -16.66
CA LYS A 3 2.18 -17.97 -15.44
C LYS A 3 0.98 -18.24 -14.51
N TYR A 4 0.06 -19.12 -14.92
CA TYR A 4 -1.14 -19.48 -14.13
C TYR A 4 -1.25 -20.99 -13.89
N HIS A 5 -0.24 -21.77 -14.32
CA HIS A 5 -0.32 -23.23 -14.32
C HIS A 5 -0.26 -23.84 -12.91
N SER A 6 0.36 -23.14 -11.95
CA SER A 6 0.55 -23.60 -10.57
C SER A 6 -0.72 -23.63 -9.72
N PHE A 7 -1.80 -23.00 -10.18
CA PHE A 7 -3.08 -22.95 -9.47
C PHE A 7 -4.26 -23.13 -10.44
N ARG A 8 -4.04 -23.83 -11.55
CA ARG A 8 -5.04 -24.03 -12.61
C ARG A 8 -6.35 -24.65 -12.09
N GLU A 9 -6.25 -25.47 -11.03
CA GLU A 9 -7.38 -26.18 -10.42
C GLU A 9 -8.23 -25.28 -9.52
N GLU A 10 -7.67 -24.14 -9.09
CA GLU A 10 -8.39 -23.09 -8.34
C GLU A 10 -9.03 -22.05 -9.27
N LEU A 11 -8.95 -22.24 -10.59
CA LEU A 11 -9.48 -21.30 -11.56
C LEU A 11 -10.96 -21.57 -11.85
N GLY A 12 -11.78 -20.54 -11.67
CA GLY A 12 -13.18 -20.52 -12.08
C GLY A 12 -13.39 -19.54 -13.21
N ILE A 13 -14.40 -19.79 -14.05
CA ILE A 13 -14.88 -18.81 -15.04
C ILE A 13 -16.35 -18.51 -14.70
N ALA A 14 -16.68 -17.23 -14.56
CA ALA A 14 -18.06 -16.77 -14.44
C ALA A 14 -18.24 -15.55 -15.35
N GLU A 15 -19.26 -15.57 -16.21
CA GLU A 15 -19.60 -14.47 -17.13
C GLU A 15 -18.40 -13.99 -18.00
N GLY A 16 -17.53 -14.92 -18.40
CA GLY A 16 -16.34 -14.62 -19.20
C GLY A 16 -15.16 -14.03 -18.40
N ILE A 17 -15.29 -13.90 -17.07
CA ILE A 17 -14.25 -13.42 -16.17
C ILE A 17 -13.58 -14.62 -15.49
N ILE A 18 -12.25 -14.60 -15.38
CA ILE A 18 -11.47 -15.65 -14.74
C ILE A 18 -11.21 -15.27 -13.28
N PHE A 19 -11.43 -16.22 -12.37
CA PHE A 19 -11.24 -16.07 -10.93
C PHE A 19 -10.18 -17.04 -10.40
N LYS A 20 -9.48 -16.65 -9.33
CA LYS A 20 -8.65 -17.52 -8.48
C LYS A 20 -9.26 -17.53 -7.08
N GLY A 21 -10.06 -18.55 -6.77
CA GLY A 21 -10.97 -18.50 -5.61
C GLY A 21 -11.94 -17.33 -5.75
N HIS A 22 -11.94 -16.40 -4.78
CA HIS A 22 -12.82 -15.21 -4.79
C HIS A 22 -12.22 -13.98 -5.49
N ARG A 23 -11.02 -14.09 -6.08
CA ARG A 23 -10.29 -12.94 -6.64
C ARG A 23 -10.34 -12.95 -8.15
N ILE A 24 -10.53 -11.77 -8.75
CA ILE A 24 -10.57 -11.60 -10.20
C ILE A 24 -9.15 -11.60 -10.77
N ILE A 25 -8.91 -12.38 -11.82
CA ILE A 25 -7.64 -12.34 -12.55
C ILE A 25 -7.65 -11.18 -13.54
N ILE A 26 -6.69 -10.26 -13.39
CA ILE A 26 -6.62 -9.05 -14.20
C ILE A 26 -5.67 -9.24 -15.40
N PRO A 27 -6.16 -9.06 -16.65
CA PRO A 27 -5.32 -9.06 -17.84
C PRO A 27 -4.31 -7.93 -17.82
N ASN A 28 -3.17 -8.09 -18.51
CA ASN A 28 -2.10 -7.09 -18.51
C ASN A 28 -2.57 -5.69 -18.94
N SER A 29 -3.47 -5.61 -19.91
CA SER A 29 -4.07 -4.35 -20.40
C SER A 29 -4.85 -3.59 -19.31
N MET A 30 -5.45 -4.29 -18.36
CA MET A 30 -6.31 -3.70 -17.32
C MET A 30 -5.58 -3.43 -16.00
N ARG A 31 -4.33 -3.92 -15.84
CA ARG A 31 -3.57 -3.73 -14.58
C ARG A 31 -3.38 -2.26 -14.24
N LYS A 32 -3.02 -1.41 -15.21
CA LYS A 32 -2.81 0.03 -14.97
C LYS A 32 -4.09 0.73 -14.47
N PRO A 33 -5.25 0.60 -15.16
CA PRO A 33 -6.52 1.12 -14.65
C PRO A 33 -6.86 0.62 -13.23
N VAL A 34 -6.72 -0.68 -12.98
CA VAL A 34 -7.03 -1.26 -11.66
C VAL A 34 -6.11 -0.71 -10.57
N ILE A 35 -4.81 -0.59 -10.83
CA ILE A 35 -3.86 -0.01 -9.87
C ILE A 35 -4.22 1.47 -9.60
N HIS A 36 -4.60 2.22 -10.62
CA HIS A 36 -5.03 3.61 -10.48
C HIS A 36 -6.26 3.71 -9.56
N ASP A 37 -7.26 2.85 -9.73
CA ASP A 37 -8.48 2.87 -8.91
C ASP A 37 -8.19 2.48 -7.45
N ILE A 38 -7.34 1.48 -7.24
CA ILE A 38 -6.86 1.09 -5.90
C ILE A 38 -6.13 2.25 -5.22
N HIS A 39 -5.36 3.02 -5.98
CA HIS A 39 -4.55 4.13 -5.48
C HIS A 39 -5.31 5.46 -5.37
N ARG A 40 -6.52 5.59 -5.94
CA ARG A 40 -7.23 6.87 -6.17
C ARG A 40 -7.30 7.82 -4.96
N SER A 41 -7.39 7.29 -3.74
CA SER A 41 -7.44 8.10 -2.51
C SER A 41 -6.06 8.34 -1.86
N HIS A 42 -4.96 8.14 -2.59
CA HIS A 42 -3.58 8.24 -2.09
C HIS A 42 -3.35 7.50 -0.78
N LYS A 43 -4.00 6.33 -0.64
CA LYS A 43 -3.91 5.49 0.55
C LYS A 43 -2.49 5.00 0.76
N SER A 44 -2.16 4.59 1.99
CA SER A 44 -0.86 3.98 2.28
C SER A 44 -0.60 2.78 1.36
N LEU A 45 0.68 2.48 1.08
CA LEU A 45 1.06 1.31 0.29
C LEU A 45 0.45 0.02 0.88
N LYS A 46 0.48 -0.12 2.21
CA LYS A 46 -0.10 -1.27 2.92
C LYS A 46 -1.59 -1.41 2.63
N SER A 47 -2.33 -0.30 2.67
CA SER A 47 -3.76 -0.27 2.35
C SER A 47 -4.04 -0.64 0.89
N CYS A 48 -3.23 -0.13 -0.05
CA CYS A 48 -3.36 -0.48 -1.47
C CYS A 48 -3.12 -1.98 -1.71
N LEU A 49 -2.08 -2.54 -1.10
CA LEU A 49 -1.76 -3.97 -1.21
C LEU A 49 -2.83 -4.85 -0.56
N GLN A 50 -3.38 -4.43 0.57
CA GLN A 50 -4.46 -5.16 1.24
C GLN A 50 -5.70 -5.22 0.36
N LEU A 51 -6.13 -4.07 -0.17
CA LEU A 51 -7.29 -3.98 -1.07
C LEU A 51 -7.07 -4.84 -2.32
N ALA A 52 -5.89 -4.76 -2.94
CA ALA A 52 -5.58 -5.56 -4.11
C ALA A 52 -5.67 -7.07 -3.82
N ARG A 53 -5.14 -7.52 -2.69
CA ARG A 53 -5.14 -8.94 -2.29
C ARG A 53 -6.53 -9.50 -2.01
N GLU A 54 -7.47 -8.64 -1.66
CA GLU A 54 -8.86 -9.01 -1.37
C GLU A 54 -9.66 -9.26 -2.65
N TYR A 55 -9.51 -8.39 -3.66
CA TYR A 55 -10.39 -8.39 -4.84
C TYR A 55 -9.76 -8.95 -6.12
N VAL A 56 -8.44 -8.79 -6.29
CA VAL A 56 -7.79 -9.00 -7.58
C VAL A 56 -6.51 -9.83 -7.48
N TYR A 57 -6.08 -10.40 -8.60
CA TYR A 57 -4.86 -11.18 -8.67
C TYR A 57 -4.18 -11.07 -10.03
N TRP A 58 -2.86 -10.89 -10.01
CA TRP A 58 -1.97 -11.22 -11.12
C TRP A 58 -0.54 -11.48 -10.60
N PRO A 59 0.32 -12.17 -11.38
CA PRO A 59 1.72 -12.36 -11.01
C PRO A 59 2.44 -11.02 -10.86
N ASN A 60 3.21 -10.87 -9.78
CA ASN A 60 3.96 -9.65 -9.42
C ASN A 60 3.09 -8.41 -9.08
N MET A 61 1.80 -8.60 -8.76
CA MET A 61 0.89 -7.52 -8.36
C MET A 61 1.43 -6.59 -7.27
N ASN A 62 2.06 -7.15 -6.23
CA ASN A 62 2.60 -6.33 -5.15
C ASN A 62 3.69 -5.36 -5.65
N LEU A 63 4.57 -5.83 -6.54
CA LEU A 63 5.65 -5.01 -7.11
C LEU A 63 5.09 -3.92 -8.03
N ASP A 64 4.11 -4.26 -8.87
CA ASP A 64 3.47 -3.29 -9.77
C ASP A 64 2.81 -2.16 -8.98
N ILE A 65 2.08 -2.49 -7.91
CA ILE A 65 1.41 -1.52 -7.04
C ILE A 65 2.43 -0.67 -6.28
N GLU A 66 3.48 -1.29 -5.73
CA GLU A 66 4.55 -0.57 -5.02
C GLU A 66 5.25 0.45 -5.92
N GLN A 67 5.61 0.05 -7.15
CA GLN A 67 6.22 0.94 -8.12
C GLN A 67 5.30 2.11 -8.51
N PHE A 68 4.00 1.86 -8.64
CA PHE A 68 3.03 2.91 -8.94
C PHE A 68 2.91 3.90 -7.79
N CYS A 69 2.70 3.42 -6.56
CA CYS A 69 2.58 4.27 -5.38
C CYS A 69 3.85 5.10 -5.14
N ARG A 70 5.05 4.52 -5.36
CA ARG A 70 6.33 5.22 -5.25
C ARG A 70 6.50 6.36 -6.25
N LYS A 71 5.92 6.23 -7.44
CA LYS A 71 5.99 7.25 -8.51
C LYS A 71 4.91 8.31 -8.38
N CYS A 72 4.00 8.19 -7.41
CA CYS A 72 2.92 9.15 -7.23
C CYS A 72 3.42 10.46 -6.61
N PRO A 73 3.31 11.61 -7.29
CA PRO A 73 3.82 12.89 -6.79
C PRO A 73 3.16 13.34 -5.49
N ALA A 74 1.84 13.08 -5.34
CA ALA A 74 1.12 13.41 -4.11
C ALA A 74 1.66 12.60 -2.93
N CYS A 75 1.80 11.27 -3.08
CA CYS A 75 2.32 10.42 -2.02
C CYS A 75 3.77 10.76 -1.66
N GLN A 76 4.61 11.13 -2.63
CA GLN A 76 6.00 11.54 -2.37
C GLN A 76 6.07 12.76 -1.44
N ARG A 77 5.25 13.80 -1.69
CA ARG A 77 5.22 15.03 -0.88
C ARG A 77 4.91 14.75 0.59
N PHE A 78 3.87 13.95 0.87
CA PHE A 78 3.46 13.64 2.24
C PHE A 78 4.39 12.63 2.95
N HIS A 79 5.23 11.90 2.21
CA HIS A 79 6.17 10.95 2.81
C HIS A 79 7.46 11.63 3.27
N SER A 80 7.91 12.69 2.59
CA SER A 80 9.08 13.48 2.98
C SER A 80 8.84 14.34 4.22
N ASP A 81 7.60 14.79 4.46
CA ASP A 81 7.29 15.65 5.62
C ASP A 81 7.29 14.89 6.96
N LYS A 82 7.16 13.56 6.95
CA LYS A 82 7.10 12.75 8.17
C LYS A 82 8.46 12.50 8.84
N THR A 83 9.57 12.90 8.22
CA THR A 83 10.92 12.55 8.71
C THR A 83 11.56 13.65 9.58
N LYS A 84 10.84 14.72 9.94
CA LYS A 84 11.42 15.90 10.60
C LYS A 84 10.91 16.20 12.01
N GLU A 85 10.38 15.22 12.73
CA GLU A 85 10.17 15.38 14.17
C GLU A 85 11.15 14.48 14.90
N THR A 86 12.43 14.91 14.90
CA THR A 86 13.36 14.50 15.95
C THR A 86 12.77 15.01 17.24
N ILE A 87 12.17 14.10 18.02
CA ILE A 87 11.78 14.37 19.40
C ILE A 87 13.09 14.71 20.11
N MET A 88 13.34 16.01 20.29
CA MET A 88 14.33 16.46 21.27
C MET A 88 13.78 16.00 22.60
N MET A 89 14.36 14.93 23.13
CA MET A 89 14.11 14.51 24.50
C MET A 89 14.70 15.63 25.35
N GLU A 90 13.85 16.57 25.78
CA GLU A 90 14.21 17.55 26.79
C GLU A 90 14.71 16.76 28.01
N GLU A 91 15.95 17.01 28.41
CA GLU A 91 16.61 16.27 29.47
C GLU A 91 15.79 16.43 30.75
N SER A 92 15.40 15.30 31.34
CA SER A 92 14.66 15.30 32.60
C SER A 92 15.47 16.07 33.65
N PRO A 93 14.86 17.02 34.37
CA PRO A 93 15.58 17.73 35.43
C PRO A 93 16.10 16.72 36.46
N GLU A 94 17.38 16.80 36.80
CA GLU A 94 18.04 15.88 37.74
C GLU A 94 17.44 15.94 39.16
N ARG A 95 16.62 16.96 39.47
CA ARG A 95 16.03 17.14 40.81
C ARG A 95 14.57 17.61 40.73
N PRO A 96 13.69 17.12 41.63
CA PRO A 96 12.23 17.31 41.53
C PRO A 96 11.69 18.75 41.66
N TRP A 97 12.52 19.74 42.01
CA TRP A 97 12.06 21.06 42.50
C TRP A 97 12.73 22.25 41.79
N MET A 98 13.27 22.04 40.58
CA MET A 98 14.00 23.07 39.84
C MET A 98 13.12 24.14 39.18
N TYR A 99 11.81 23.95 39.11
CA TYR A 99 10.88 24.97 38.63
C TYR A 99 10.18 25.68 39.79
N LEU A 100 10.90 26.55 40.49
CA LEU A 100 10.28 27.61 41.29
C LEU A 100 10.18 28.85 40.42
N CYS A 101 9.04 29.03 39.75
CA CYS A 101 8.68 30.30 39.15
C CYS A 101 8.49 31.32 40.29
N GLY A 102 9.42 32.26 40.41
CA GLY A 102 9.39 33.33 41.40
C GLY A 102 8.17 34.23 41.19
N LYS A 103 7.63 34.72 42.31
CA LYS A 103 6.73 35.88 42.32
C LYS A 103 7.51 37.16 42.04
#